data_AF-A0A5C3MRV1-F1
#
_entry.id   AF-A0A5C3MRV1-F1
#
_cell.length_a   1.000
_cell.length_b   1.000
_cell.length_c   1.000
_cell.angle_alpha   90.00
_cell.angle_beta   90.00
_cell.angle_gamma   90.00
#
_symmetry.space_group_name_H-M   'P 1'
#
loop_
_entity.id
_entity.type
_entity.pdbx_description
1 polymer ?
#
loop_
_entity_poly.entity_id
_entity_poly.type
_entity_poly.pdbx_seq_one_letter_code
_entity_poly.pdbx_strand_id
1 'polypeptide(L)'
;MASTPPYRHQPFPEGTQGFFYWYIDTGAPLLAGQVRFRVTDSEDPASFSAGKDLCLPTGELWTLPLIAIASGERYTLFRGILLSERLVTKDVMDKAAGATGNLSTRNDIRPNVHSHFIWQFRQPFRIKLHARHTRVWVTGASKVVLLVFHSLFRSRGSKPPPYEGAYCRTARLMLAHYTLARM
;
A
#
# COMPACT_ATOMS: atom_id res chain seq x y z
N MET A 1 18.85 -2.57 -21.67
CA MET A 1 17.80 -3.61 -21.63
C MET A 1 17.64 -4.07 -20.19
N ALA A 2 16.54 -3.70 -19.54
CA ALA A 2 16.02 -4.39 -18.37
C ALA A 2 14.49 -4.24 -18.45
N SER A 3 13.87 -5.19 -19.14
CA SER A 3 12.42 -5.31 -19.17
C SER A 3 11.91 -5.35 -17.74
N THR A 4 10.93 -4.50 -17.41
CA THR A 4 10.19 -4.62 -16.14
C THR A 4 9.68 -6.06 -16.06
N PRO A 5 10.16 -6.91 -15.14
CA PRO A 5 9.66 -8.26 -15.09
C PRO A 5 8.17 -8.17 -14.77
N PRO A 6 7.32 -8.97 -15.44
CA PRO A 6 5.94 -9.15 -14.99
C PRO A 6 5.98 -9.52 -13.50
N TYR A 7 4.95 -9.13 -12.74
CA TYR A 7 4.78 -9.39 -11.31
C TYR A 7 4.83 -10.90 -10.98
N ARG A 8 6.00 -11.51 -11.16
CA ARG A 8 6.35 -12.88 -10.82
C ARG A 8 6.50 -12.91 -9.32
N HIS A 9 6.07 -14.03 -8.74
CA HIS A 9 6.33 -14.37 -7.35
C HIS A 9 7.81 -14.11 -7.06
N GLN A 10 8.09 -13.01 -6.37
CA GLN A 10 9.43 -12.66 -5.97
C GLN A 10 9.71 -13.46 -4.71
N PRO A 11 10.62 -14.45 -4.77
CA PRO A 11 10.95 -15.21 -3.57
C PRO A 11 11.55 -14.26 -2.53
N PHE A 12 11.42 -14.65 -1.27
CA PHE A 12 12.21 -14.01 -0.22
C PHE A 12 13.70 -14.12 -0.57
N PRO A 13 14.52 -13.10 -0.24
CA PRO A 13 15.97 -13.22 -0.35
C PRO A 13 16.49 -14.48 0.34
N GLU A 14 17.55 -15.07 -0.19
CA GLU A 14 18.16 -16.26 0.41
C GLU A 14 18.58 -15.99 1.86
N GLY A 15 18.34 -16.95 2.75
CA GLY A 15 18.62 -16.80 4.18
C GLY A 15 17.69 -15.83 4.92
N THR A 16 16.58 -15.39 4.32
CA THR A 16 15.62 -14.54 5.03
C THR A 16 14.95 -15.32 6.16
N GLN A 17 15.20 -14.88 7.39
CA GLN A 17 14.49 -15.30 8.60
C GLN A 17 13.92 -14.08 9.32
N GLY A 18 12.89 -14.30 10.12
CA GLY A 18 12.26 -13.22 10.87
C GLY A 18 10.78 -13.44 11.14
N PHE A 19 10.09 -12.34 11.43
CA PHE A 19 8.74 -12.38 12.00
C PHE A 19 7.75 -11.55 11.19
N PHE A 20 6.57 -12.12 10.96
CA PHE A 20 5.41 -11.33 10.58
C PHE A 20 4.86 -10.61 11.81
N TYR A 21 4.51 -9.34 11.64
CA TYR A 21 3.90 -8.55 12.70
C TYR A 21 2.83 -7.61 12.14
N TRP A 22 1.83 -7.33 12.99
CA TRP A 22 0.80 -6.36 12.69
C TRP A 22 1.30 -4.95 12.99
N TYR A 23 1.04 -4.03 12.07
CA TYR A 23 1.46 -2.65 12.19
C TYR A 23 0.34 -1.70 11.76
N ILE A 24 0.18 -0.62 12.52
CA ILE A 24 -0.66 0.51 12.19
C ILE A 24 0.07 1.79 12.61
N ASP A 25 0.08 2.80 11.75
CA ASP A 25 0.66 4.10 12.11
C ASP A 25 -0.16 4.72 13.26
N THR A 26 0.52 5.41 14.18
CA THR A 26 -0.16 6.12 15.27
C THR A 26 -1.14 7.14 14.70
N GLY A 27 -2.41 7.06 15.10
CA GLY A 27 -3.48 7.94 14.64
C GLY A 27 -4.13 7.54 13.31
N ALA A 28 -3.65 6.47 12.66
CA ALA A 28 -4.26 5.99 11.43
C ALA A 28 -5.60 5.27 11.69
N PRO A 29 -6.52 5.30 10.71
CA PRO A 29 -7.70 4.43 10.71
C PRO A 29 -7.31 2.96 10.76
N LEU A 30 -8.09 2.11 11.44
CA LEU A 30 -7.85 0.67 11.50
C LEU A 30 -7.74 0.00 10.12
N LEU A 31 -8.46 0.53 9.13
CA LEU A 31 -8.40 0.07 7.74
C LEU A 31 -7.03 0.30 7.07
N ALA A 32 -6.21 1.21 7.60
CA ALA A 32 -4.84 1.46 7.13
C ALA A 32 -3.81 0.50 7.74
N GLY A 33 -4.26 -0.41 8.62
CA GLY A 33 -3.40 -1.44 9.19
C GLY A 33 -2.85 -2.40 8.13
N GLN A 34 -1.70 -2.98 8.44
CA GLN A 34 -0.93 -3.81 7.52
C GLN A 34 -0.12 -4.86 8.27
N VAL A 35 0.09 -6.00 7.63
CA VAL A 35 1.09 -6.97 8.05
C VAL A 35 2.42 -6.59 7.40
N ARG A 36 3.50 -6.64 8.18
CA ARG A 36 4.88 -6.43 7.72
C ARG A 36 5.72 -7.65 8.07
N PHE A 37 6.86 -7.78 7.40
CA PHE A 37 7.86 -8.79 7.73
C PHE A 37 9.11 -8.10 8.24
N ARG A 38 9.56 -8.46 9.44
CA ARG A 38 10.81 -7.99 10.04
C ARG A 38 11.87 -9.06 9.90
N VAL A 39 12.94 -8.75 9.18
CA VAL A 39 14.12 -9.60 9.06
C VAL A 39 14.96 -9.46 10.33
N THR A 40 15.35 -10.59 10.91
CA THR A 40 16.19 -10.68 12.10
C THR A 40 17.38 -11.61 11.86
N ASP A 41 18.39 -11.54 12.73
CA ASP A 41 19.58 -12.40 12.63
C ASP A 41 19.36 -13.77 13.30
N SER A 42 18.24 -13.97 13.99
CA SER A 42 17.89 -15.22 14.67
C SER A 42 16.38 -15.40 14.82
N GLU A 43 15.98 -16.61 15.21
CA GLU A 43 14.60 -16.97 15.59
C GLU A 43 14.22 -16.55 17.02
N ASP A 44 15.13 -15.95 17.79
CA ASP A 44 14.82 -15.42 19.13
C ASP A 44 13.99 -14.12 19.00
N PRO A 45 12.77 -14.04 19.59
CA PRO A 45 11.98 -12.82 19.61
C PRO A 45 12.71 -11.59 20.17
N ALA A 46 13.72 -11.75 21.03
CA ALA A 46 14.53 -10.65 21.54
C ALA A 46 15.25 -9.88 20.42
N SER A 47 15.55 -10.55 19.30
CA SER A 47 16.20 -9.95 18.13
C SER A 47 15.27 -9.04 17.31
N PHE A 48 13.96 -9.05 17.56
CA PHE A 48 12.97 -8.26 16.82
C PHE A 48 13.25 -6.76 16.84
N SER A 49 13.71 -6.24 17.97
CA SER A 49 13.99 -4.80 18.15
C SER A 49 15.17 -4.31 17.31
N ALA A 50 16.18 -5.16 17.11
CA ALA A 50 17.36 -4.89 16.29
C ALA A 50 17.13 -5.19 14.79
N GLY A 51 16.07 -5.94 14.46
CA GLY A 51 15.71 -6.31 13.10
C GLY A 51 15.28 -5.12 12.24
N LYS A 52 15.22 -5.35 10.93
CA LYS A 52 14.80 -4.37 9.92
C LYS A 52 13.62 -4.86 9.12
N ASP A 53 12.73 -3.96 8.74
CA ASP A 53 11.62 -4.32 7.86
C ASP A 53 12.15 -4.78 6.50
N LEU A 54 11.57 -5.84 5.95
CA LEU A 54 11.87 -6.32 4.61
C LEU A 54 11.46 -5.26 3.59
N CYS A 55 12.36 -4.98 2.64
CA CYS A 55 12.07 -4.14 1.50
C CYS A 55 11.93 -4.97 0.23
N LEU A 56 11.01 -4.56 -0.65
CA LEU A 56 11.02 -4.95 -2.05
C LEU A 56 12.34 -4.49 -2.70
N PRO A 57 12.81 -5.11 -3.80
CA PRO A 57 14.03 -4.68 -4.49
C PRO A 57 13.95 -3.27 -5.04
N THR A 58 12.74 -2.76 -5.21
CA THR A 58 12.47 -1.37 -5.58
C THR A 58 12.69 -0.39 -4.42
N GLY A 59 12.90 -0.88 -3.19
CA GLY A 59 13.24 -0.12 -1.99
C GLY A 59 12.07 0.21 -1.07
N GLU A 60 10.83 -0.10 -1.46
CA GLU A 60 9.65 0.06 -0.59
C GLU A 60 9.58 -1.04 0.45
N LEU A 61 9.01 -0.72 1.61
CA LEU A 61 8.68 -1.74 2.60
C LEU A 61 7.74 -2.78 1.99
N TRP A 62 8.05 -4.05 2.25
CA TRP A 62 7.13 -5.14 2.01
C TRP A 62 5.98 -5.02 3.02
N THR A 63 4.77 -4.83 2.50
CA THR A 63 3.57 -4.67 3.31
C THR A 63 2.45 -5.50 2.71
N LEU A 64 1.58 -6.00 3.57
CA LEU A 64 0.37 -6.69 3.22
C LEU A 64 -0.81 -5.95 3.86
N PRO A 65 -1.44 -5.00 3.13
CA PRO A 65 -2.50 -4.14 3.67
C PRO A 65 -3.75 -4.93 4.09
N LEU A 66 -4.43 -4.52 5.16
CA LEU A 66 -5.64 -5.18 5.67
C LEU A 66 -6.72 -5.31 4.61
N ILE A 67 -6.91 -4.26 3.80
CA ILE A 67 -7.89 -4.25 2.71
C ILE A 67 -7.60 -5.35 1.68
N ALA A 68 -6.32 -5.64 1.40
CA ALA A 68 -5.92 -6.74 0.52
C ALA A 68 -6.14 -8.11 1.19
N ILE A 69 -5.85 -8.24 2.50
CA ILE A 69 -6.10 -9.47 3.27
C ILE A 69 -7.60 -9.80 3.33
N ALA A 70 -8.43 -8.78 3.58
CA ALA A 70 -9.87 -8.92 3.75
C ALA A 70 -10.60 -9.24 2.43
N SER A 71 -10.08 -8.77 1.29
CA SER A 71 -10.68 -8.99 -0.03
C SER A 71 -10.08 -10.18 -0.79
N GLY A 72 -8.85 -10.60 -0.49
CA GLY A 72 -8.14 -11.63 -1.25
C GLY A 72 -8.31 -13.04 -0.70
N GLU A 73 -8.75 -13.98 -1.54
CA GLU A 73 -8.92 -15.40 -1.19
C GLU A 73 -7.61 -16.09 -0.79
N ARG A 74 -6.47 -15.64 -1.33
CA ARG A 74 -5.14 -16.19 -1.03
C ARG A 74 -4.59 -15.83 0.37
N TYR A 75 -5.29 -14.99 1.12
CA TYR A 75 -4.85 -14.49 2.43
C TYR A 75 -5.71 -15.00 3.58
N THR A 76 -6.39 -16.14 3.40
CA THR A 76 -7.19 -16.81 4.43
C THR A 76 -6.39 -17.10 5.70
N LEU A 77 -5.13 -17.52 5.56
CA LEU A 77 -4.23 -17.75 6.70
C LEU A 77 -4.03 -16.47 7.53
N PHE A 78 -3.63 -15.37 6.89
CA PHE A 78 -3.44 -14.09 7.58
C PHE A 78 -4.75 -13.57 8.19
N ARG A 79 -5.88 -13.76 7.51
CA ARG A 79 -7.20 -13.40 8.05
C ARG A 79 -7.51 -14.17 9.32
N GLY A 80 -7.25 -15.48 9.33
CA GLY A 80 -7.43 -16.34 10.49
C GLY A 80 -6.58 -15.88 11.67
N ILE A 81 -5.28 -15.68 11.45
CA ILE A 81 -4.32 -15.25 12.49
C ILE A 81 -4.71 -13.88 13.07
N LEU A 82 -5.04 -12.90 12.22
CA LEU A 82 -5.41 -11.56 12.70
C LEU A 82 -6.68 -11.58 13.58
N LEU A 83 -7.62 -12.49 13.30
CA LEU A 83 -8.84 -12.66 14.09
C LEU A 83 -8.59 -13.47 15.37
N SER A 84 -7.83 -14.57 15.30
CA SER A 84 -7.55 -15.44 16.46
C SER A 84 -6.73 -14.72 17.53
N GLU A 85 -5.71 -13.98 17.09
CA GLU A 85 -4.84 -13.18 17.96
C GLU A 85 -5.49 -11.85 18.41
N ARG A 86 -6.75 -11.59 18.01
CA ARG A 86 -7.50 -10.37 18.32
C ARG A 86 -6.80 -9.07 17.91
N LEU A 87 -5.92 -9.14 16.91
CA LEU A 87 -5.23 -7.99 16.33
C LEU A 87 -6.20 -7.12 15.51
N VAL A 88 -7.23 -7.75 14.95
CA VAL A 88 -8.32 -7.09 14.22
C VAL A 88 -9.65 -7.72 14.63
N THR A 89 -10.70 -6.92 14.84
CA THR A 89 -12.03 -7.43 15.13
C THR A 89 -12.74 -7.91 13.86
N LYS A 90 -13.72 -8.80 14.01
CA LYS A 90 -14.56 -9.24 12.88
C LYS A 90 -15.22 -8.07 12.15
N ASP A 91 -15.75 -7.10 12.90
CA ASP A 91 -16.35 -5.89 12.33
C ASP A 91 -15.38 -5.09 11.46
N VAL A 92 -14.12 -4.92 11.90
CA VAL A 92 -13.10 -4.22 11.12
C VAL A 92 -12.72 -5.03 9.87
N MET A 93 -12.65 -6.35 9.98
CA MET A 93 -12.39 -7.25 8.84
C MET A 93 -13.51 -7.18 7.80
N ASP A 94 -14.77 -7.22 8.23
CA ASP A 94 -15.94 -7.11 7.37
C ASP A 94 -16.01 -5.72 6.71
N LYS A 95 -15.71 -4.65 7.46
CA LYS A 95 -15.55 -3.30 6.93
C LYS A 95 -14.44 -3.24 5.88
N ALA A 96 -13.27 -3.85 6.13
CA ALA A 96 -12.16 -3.86 5.18
C ALA A 96 -12.51 -4.61 3.89
N ALA A 97 -13.24 -5.73 3.99
CA ALA A 97 -13.73 -6.48 2.83
C ALA A 97 -14.75 -5.67 2.01
N GLY A 98 -15.62 -4.90 2.68
CA GLY A 98 -16.60 -4.02 2.05
C GLY A 98 -16.09 -2.62 1.69
N ALA A 99 -14.89 -2.24 2.11
CA ALA A 99 -14.40 -0.85 2.06
C ALA A 99 -14.23 -0.32 0.63
N THR A 100 -14.09 -1.22 -0.35
CA THR A 100 -14.00 -0.90 -1.77
C THR A 100 -15.36 -0.71 -2.43
N GLY A 101 -16.47 -1.11 -1.79
CA GLY A 101 -17.84 -0.97 -2.29
C GLY A 101 -18.05 -1.33 -3.77
N ASN A 102 -19.10 -0.77 -4.37
CA ASN A 102 -19.38 -0.82 -5.81
C ASN A 102 -18.52 0.18 -6.61
N LEU A 103 -17.19 0.21 -6.40
CA LEU A 103 -16.27 0.93 -7.33
C LEU A 103 -16.29 0.30 -8.75
N SER A 104 -17.08 -0.74 -8.95
CA SER A 104 -17.56 -1.29 -10.22
C SER A 104 -18.41 -0.28 -11.00
N THR A 105 -17.78 0.61 -11.77
CA THR A 105 -18.44 1.12 -12.99
C THR A 105 -17.51 1.40 -14.17
N ARG A 106 -16.18 1.16 -14.12
CA ARG A 106 -15.40 1.34 -15.37
C ARG A 106 -14.11 0.55 -15.61
N ASN A 107 -13.66 -0.28 -14.69
CA ASN A 107 -12.63 -1.33 -14.86
C ASN A 107 -12.39 -1.91 -13.47
N ASP A 108 -12.28 -3.22 -13.34
CA ASP A 108 -12.20 -4.02 -12.10
C ASP A 108 -10.94 -3.74 -11.24
N ILE A 109 -10.71 -2.48 -10.87
CA ILE A 109 -9.51 -2.00 -10.18
C ILE A 109 -9.73 -2.20 -8.68
N ARG A 110 -9.35 -3.37 -8.20
CA ARG A 110 -9.32 -3.68 -6.77
C ARG A 110 -7.96 -3.32 -6.16
N PRO A 111 -7.93 -2.85 -4.91
CA PRO A 111 -6.68 -2.74 -4.18
C PRO A 111 -6.00 -4.10 -4.08
N ASN A 112 -4.69 -4.11 -4.23
CA ASN A 112 -3.84 -5.27 -4.05
C ASN A 112 -2.60 -4.90 -3.22
N VAL A 113 -1.73 -5.87 -2.97
CA VAL A 113 -0.53 -5.69 -2.12
C VAL A 113 0.47 -4.66 -2.65
N HIS A 114 0.39 -4.30 -3.93
CA HIS A 114 1.24 -3.28 -4.56
C HIS A 114 0.54 -1.92 -4.68
N SER A 115 -0.67 -1.79 -4.14
CA SER A 115 -1.42 -0.54 -4.16
C SER A 115 -0.86 0.44 -3.13
N HIS A 116 -0.78 1.71 -3.50
CA HIS A 116 -0.37 2.77 -2.58
C HIS A 116 -1.56 3.22 -1.74
N PHE A 117 -1.47 3.07 -0.42
CA PHE A 117 -2.45 3.55 0.54
C PHE A 117 -1.91 4.78 1.28
N ILE A 118 -2.73 5.81 1.39
CA ILE A 118 -2.49 6.96 2.26
C ILE A 118 -3.71 7.17 3.14
N TRP A 119 -3.51 7.68 4.34
CA TRP A 119 -4.59 7.91 5.30
C TRP A 119 -4.58 9.35 5.87
N GLN A 120 -3.51 10.12 5.63
CA GLN A 120 -3.42 11.51 6.03
C GLN A 120 -2.88 12.42 4.92
N PHE A 121 -3.19 13.71 5.02
CA PHE A 121 -2.60 14.72 4.16
C PHE A 121 -1.10 14.82 4.39
N ARG A 122 -0.37 15.22 3.34
CA ARG A 122 1.10 15.33 3.34
C ARG A 122 1.84 14.02 3.62
N GLN A 123 1.14 12.88 3.68
CA GLN A 123 1.78 11.57 3.70
C GLN A 123 2.57 11.37 2.42
N PRO A 124 3.85 10.97 2.51
CA PRO A 124 4.63 10.58 1.34
C PRO A 124 3.98 9.39 0.65
N PHE A 125 3.92 9.43 -0.68
CA PHE A 125 3.73 8.21 -1.45
C PHE A 125 4.66 8.21 -2.67
N ARG A 126 4.96 7.01 -3.15
CA ARG A 126 5.85 6.82 -4.29
C ARG A 126 5.08 6.99 -5.59
N ILE A 127 5.75 7.55 -6.58
CA ILE A 127 5.20 7.71 -7.93
C ILE A 127 6.23 7.24 -8.95
N LYS A 128 5.77 6.44 -9.91
CA LYS A 128 6.53 6.13 -11.13
C LYS A 128 6.43 7.33 -12.06
N LEU A 129 7.55 8.02 -12.30
CA LEU A 129 7.53 9.28 -13.05
C LEU A 129 7.04 9.11 -14.50
N HIS A 130 7.29 7.93 -15.09
CA HIS A 130 6.87 7.58 -16.44
C HIS A 130 5.40 7.08 -16.52
N ALA A 131 4.71 6.91 -15.39
CA ALA A 131 3.37 6.33 -15.37
C ALA A 131 2.31 7.29 -15.93
N ARG A 132 1.49 6.79 -16.87
CA ARG A 132 0.33 7.51 -17.40
C ARG A 132 -0.77 7.72 -16.36
N HIS A 133 -0.91 6.75 -15.45
CA HIS A 133 -1.88 6.80 -14.35
C HIS A 133 -1.16 6.47 -13.05
N THR A 134 -1.24 7.37 -12.09
CA THR A 134 -0.84 7.09 -10.70
C THR A 134 -2.09 6.86 -9.89
N ARG A 135 -2.19 5.69 -9.27
CA ARG A 135 -3.34 5.27 -8.47
C ARG A 135 -2.95 5.33 -7.00
N VAL A 136 -3.73 6.05 -6.21
CA VAL A 136 -3.54 6.19 -4.77
C VAL A 136 -4.87 5.94 -4.09
N TRP A 137 -4.87 5.01 -3.14
CA TRP A 137 -6.03 4.71 -2.31
C TRP A 137 -5.98 5.57 -1.06
N VAL A 138 -7.04 6.34 -0.83
CA VAL A 138 -7.21 7.13 0.39
C VAL A 138 -8.06 6.34 1.35
N THR A 139 -7.48 5.96 2.48
CA THR A 139 -8.10 5.15 3.51
C THR A 139 -8.70 6.04 4.58
N GLY A 140 -10.03 5.98 4.73
CA GLY A 140 -10.75 6.62 5.83
C GLY A 140 -11.11 5.62 6.93
N ALA A 141 -11.94 6.06 7.88
CA ALA A 141 -12.40 5.25 9.01
C ALA A 141 -13.21 4.00 8.61
N SER A 142 -13.99 4.09 7.52
CA SER A 142 -14.92 3.02 7.10
C SER A 142 -14.94 2.75 5.60
N LYS A 143 -14.25 3.57 4.80
CA LYS A 143 -14.27 3.50 3.33
C LYS A 143 -12.90 3.81 2.77
N VAL A 144 -12.64 3.30 1.57
CA VAL A 144 -11.43 3.58 0.82
C VAL A 144 -11.81 4.13 -0.54
N VAL A 145 -11.18 5.23 -0.95
CA VAL A 145 -11.46 5.91 -2.22
C VAL A 145 -10.24 5.84 -3.12
N LEU A 146 -10.42 5.48 -4.39
CA LEU A 146 -9.36 5.51 -5.38
C LEU A 146 -9.24 6.93 -5.98
N LEU A 147 -8.07 7.53 -5.82
CA LEU A 147 -7.65 8.71 -6.59
C LEU A 147 -6.79 8.28 -7.77
N VAL A 148 -7.13 8.77 -8.96
CA VAL A 148 -6.37 8.53 -10.18
C VAL A 148 -5.81 9.85 -10.69
N PHE A 149 -4.49 9.99 -10.65
CA PHE A 149 -3.80 11.13 -11.23
C PHE A 149 -3.31 10.78 -12.62
N HIS A 150 -3.64 11.62 -13.60
CA HIS A 150 -3.28 11.44 -14.99
C HIS A 150 -2.01 12.21 -15.30
N SER A 151 -0.98 11.50 -15.78
CA SER A 151 0.23 12.10 -16.35
C SER A 151 0.89 13.17 -15.48
N LEU A 152 0.98 12.97 -14.16
CA LEU A 152 1.52 13.96 -13.19
C LEU A 152 2.87 14.56 -13.61
N PHE A 153 3.71 13.76 -14.27
CA PHE A 153 5.05 14.15 -14.72
C PHE A 153 5.23 13.95 -16.23
N ARG A 154 4.14 13.91 -17.00
CA ARG A 154 4.18 13.73 -18.45
C ARG A 154 3.29 14.76 -19.14
N SER A 155 3.83 15.46 -20.13
CA SER A 155 3.01 16.34 -20.98
C SER A 155 2.07 15.51 -21.86
N ARG A 156 0.83 15.98 -22.05
CA ARG A 156 -0.19 15.28 -22.85
C ARG A 156 0.32 15.18 -24.30
N GLY A 157 0.43 13.95 -24.81
CA GLY A 157 0.91 13.69 -26.18
C GLY A 157 2.44 13.56 -26.33
N SER A 158 3.23 13.74 -25.26
CA SER A 158 4.68 13.51 -25.34
C SER A 158 4.99 12.03 -25.53
N LYS A 159 6.10 11.69 -26.20
CA LYS A 159 6.68 10.33 -26.13
C LYS A 159 6.95 9.96 -24.66
N PRO A 160 6.93 8.66 -24.28
CA PRO A 160 7.34 8.26 -22.93
C PRO A 160 8.72 8.88 -22.63
N PRO A 161 8.92 9.49 -21.45
CA PRO A 161 10.19 10.13 -21.13
C PRO A 161 11.34 9.12 -21.26
N PRO A 162 12.54 9.55 -21.71
CA PRO A 162 13.67 8.65 -21.93
C PRO A 162 14.28 8.10 -20.64
N TYR A 163 13.77 8.52 -19.47
CA TYR A 163 14.20 8.03 -18.17
C TYR A 163 13.20 7.01 -17.61
N GLU A 164 13.69 5.81 -17.32
CA GLU A 164 13.05 4.90 -16.39
C GLU A 164 13.50 5.28 -14.97
N GLY A 165 12.54 5.65 -14.12
CA GLY A 165 12.84 6.05 -12.75
C GLY A 165 11.59 6.09 -11.89
N ALA A 166 11.77 5.74 -10.62
CA ALA A 166 10.83 6.03 -9.56
C ALA A 166 11.48 7.08 -8.64
N TYR A 167 10.73 8.11 -8.31
CA TYR A 167 11.25 9.21 -7.49
C TYR A 167 10.75 9.04 -6.06
N CYS A 168 11.67 8.85 -5.12
CA CYS A 168 11.40 8.76 -3.68
C CYS A 168 11.67 10.08 -2.95
N ARG A 169 11.31 11.22 -3.55
CA ARG A 169 11.11 12.48 -2.80
C ARG A 169 9.62 12.81 -2.81
N THR A 170 8.92 12.15 -1.89
CA THR A 170 7.76 12.68 -1.17
C THR A 170 6.77 13.49 -2.03
N ALA A 171 5.99 12.83 -2.90
CA ALA A 171 4.78 13.49 -3.39
C ALA A 171 3.83 13.67 -2.20
N ARG A 172 3.45 14.92 -1.92
CA ARG A 172 2.49 15.26 -0.86
C ARG A 172 1.21 15.70 -1.53
N LEU A 173 0.09 15.09 -1.16
CA LEU A 173 -1.21 15.62 -1.55
C LEU A 173 -1.42 16.95 -0.81
N MET A 174 -1.29 18.05 -1.55
CA MET A 174 -1.64 19.40 -1.11
C MET A 174 -2.94 19.75 -1.84
N LEU A 175 -4.07 19.75 -1.14
CA LEU A 175 -5.26 20.41 -1.67
C LEU A 175 -5.07 21.90 -1.40
N ALA A 176 -4.99 22.71 -2.47
CA ALA A 176 -5.12 24.15 -2.33
C ALA A 176 -6.50 24.41 -1.73
N HIS A 177 -6.55 25.05 -0.56
CA HIS A 177 -7.80 25.61 -0.02
C HIS A 177 -8.28 26.66 -1.01
N TYR A 178 -9.09 26.28 -1.99
CA TYR A 178 -9.94 27.23 -2.68
C TYR A 178 -11.10 27.52 -1.73
N THR A 179 -10.93 28.54 -0.90
CA THR A 179 -12.02 29.28 -0.29
C THR A 179 -12.95 29.72 -1.42
N LEU A 180 -14.12 29.08 -1.53
CA LEU A 180 -15.22 29.61 -2.31
C LEU A 180 -15.57 30.97 -1.71
N ALA A 181 -15.17 32.03 -2.42
CA ALA A 181 -15.73 33.35 -2.19
C ALA A 181 -17.23 33.28 -2.53
N ARG A 182 -18.04 33.71 -1.55
CA ARG A 182 -19.47 33.99 -1.72
C ARG A 182 -19.73 34.80 -3.00
N MET A 183 -20.79 34.44 -3.71
CA MET A 183 -21.75 35.39 -4.25
C MET A 183 -23.09 35.11 -3.59
#